data_AF-A0A1X1WZF6-F1
#
_entry.id   AF-A0A1X1WZF6-F1
#
_cell.length_a   1.000
_cell.length_b   1.000
_cell.length_c   1.000
_cell.angle_alpha   90.00
_cell.angle_beta   90.00
_cell.angle_gamma   90.00
#
_symmetry.space_group_name_H-M   'P 1'
#
loop_
_entity.id
_entity.type
_entity.pdbx_description
1 polymer ?
#
loop_
_entity_poly.entity_id
_entity_poly.type
_entity_poly.pdbx_seq_one_letter_code
_entity_poly.pdbx_strand_id
1 'polypeptide(L)'
;MYARLSADTGLIDDYAAACAAHAADLKQAAAALSSAGAESGAMFGPVGARFLASLARAARDDADGVAQLSRALASGATAAAGTSHAYTVADDAAAARIAR
;
A
#
# COMPACT_ATOMS: atom_id res chain seq x y z
N MET A 1 15.46 22.72 30.01
CA MET A 1 14.26 22.32 29.23
C MET A 1 14.73 21.28 28.22
N TYR A 2 14.63 19.99 28.56
CA TYR A 2 14.98 18.94 27.61
C TYR A 2 13.85 18.85 26.58
N ALA A 3 14.17 19.08 25.30
CA ALA A 3 13.23 18.86 24.21
C ALA A 3 12.84 17.38 24.23
N ARG A 4 11.58 17.09 24.55
CA ARG A 4 11.05 15.74 24.53
C ARG A 4 10.97 15.35 23.06
N LEU A 5 11.94 14.59 22.58
CA LEU A 5 11.97 13.93 21.27
C LEU A 5 10.98 12.75 21.30
N SER A 6 9.76 12.99 21.77
CA SER A 6 8.70 11.98 21.76
C SER A 6 8.01 12.13 20.41
N ALA A 7 8.55 11.48 19.38
CA ALA A 7 7.65 11.09 18.31
C ALA A 7 6.58 10.20 18.93
N ASP A 8 5.32 10.46 18.59
CA ASP A 8 4.24 9.57 18.99
C ASP A 8 4.35 8.31 18.14
N THR A 9 5.08 7.32 18.65
CA THR A 9 5.29 6.04 17.97
C THR A 9 3.96 5.32 17.74
N GLY A 10 2.95 5.56 18.58
CA GLY A 10 1.59 5.08 18.36
C GLY A 10 0.98 5.63 17.07
N LEU A 11 1.08 6.94 16.83
CA LEU A 11 0.61 7.54 15.57
C LEU A 11 1.38 7.03 14.34
N ILE A 12 2.68 6.74 14.48
CA ILE A 12 3.49 6.18 13.40
C ILE A 12 3.08 4.73 13.10
N ASP A 13 2.81 3.94 14.13
CA ASP A 13 2.35 2.56 14.00
C ASP A 13 0.93 2.48 13.40
N ASP A 14 0.02 3.36 13.83
CA ASP A 14 -1.33 3.48 13.26
C ASP A 14 -1.28 3.84 11.77
N TYR A 15 -0.40 4.79 11.40
CA TYR A 15 -0.17 5.14 10.00
C TYR A 15 0.39 3.95 9.21
N ALA A 16 1.36 3.21 9.76
CA ALA A 16 1.92 2.03 9.12
C ALA A 16 0.86 0.96 8.87
N ALA A 17 -0.01 0.71 9.87
CA ALA A 17 -1.12 -0.23 9.77
C ALA A 17 -2.15 0.19 8.71
N ALA A 18 -2.52 1.48 8.67
CA ALA A 18 -3.43 2.02 7.66
C ALA A 18 -2.86 1.88 6.24
N CYS A 19 -1.59 2.22 6.04
CA CYS A 19 -0.91 2.03 4.76
C CYS A 19 -0.89 0.56 4.33
N ALA A 20 -0.63 -0.36 5.25
CA ALA A 20 -0.62 -1.80 4.97
C ALA A 20 -2.02 -2.32 4.56
N ALA A 21 -3.07 -1.89 5.27
CA ALA A 21 -4.46 -2.24 4.95
C ALA A 21 -4.84 -1.73 3.55
N HIS A 22 -4.60 -0.46 3.26
CA HIS A 22 -4.89 0.12 1.95
C HIS A 22 -4.07 -0.51 0.82
N ALA A 23 -2.82 -0.89 1.08
CA ALA A 23 -2.02 -1.62 0.10
C ALA A 23 -2.66 -2.99 -0.24
N ALA A 24 -3.21 -3.69 0.75
CA ALA A 24 -3.89 -4.97 0.55
C ALA A 24 -5.19 -4.80 -0.26
N ASP A 25 -6.01 -3.80 0.09
CA ASP A 25 -7.25 -3.49 -0.63
C ASP A 25 -6.99 -3.16 -2.11
N LEU A 26 -6.00 -2.32 -2.38
CA LEU A 26 -5.61 -1.96 -3.74
C LEU A 26 -5.06 -3.18 -4.51
N LYS A 27 -4.31 -4.06 -3.85
CA LYS A 27 -3.83 -5.30 -4.47
C LYS A 27 -5.00 -6.19 -4.89
N GLN A 28 -6.04 -6.30 -4.06
CA GLN A 28 -7.25 -7.04 -4.40
C GLN A 28 -8.02 -6.38 -5.55
N ALA A 29 -8.14 -5.05 -5.55
CA ALA A 29 -8.78 -4.31 -6.63
C ALA A 29 -8.05 -4.47 -7.98
N ALA A 30 -6.71 -4.41 -7.99
CA ALA A 30 -5.91 -4.64 -9.19
C ALA A 30 -6.09 -6.06 -9.73
N ALA A 31 -6.18 -7.07 -8.85
CA ALA A 31 -6.46 -8.45 -9.25
C ALA A 31 -7.85 -8.61 -9.88
N ALA A 32 -8.87 -7.99 -9.27
CA ALA A 32 -10.23 -8.00 -9.81
C ALA A 32 -10.29 -7.33 -11.19
N LEU A 33 -9.63 -6.17 -11.35
CA LEU A 33 -9.62 -5.44 -12.61
C LEU A 33 -8.85 -6.20 -13.71
N SER A 34 -7.74 -6.85 -13.37
CA SER A 34 -7.00 -7.72 -14.31
C SER A 34 -7.82 -8.91 -14.81
N SER A 35 -8.78 -9.37 -14.02
CA SER A 35 -9.68 -10.47 -14.39
C SER A 35 -10.91 -10.00 -15.19
N ALA A 36 -11.15 -8.70 -15.28
CA ALA A 36 -12.33 -8.15 -15.93
C ALA A 36 -12.31 -8.44 -17.45
N GLY A 37 -13.40 -9.02 -17.95
CA GLY A 37 -13.59 -9.29 -19.39
C GLY A 37 -13.01 -10.61 -19.89
N ALA A 38 -12.39 -11.43 -19.03
CA ALA A 38 -11.86 -12.75 -19.40
C ALA A 38 -12.94 -13.73 -19.90
N GLU A 39 -14.17 -13.60 -19.43
CA GLU A 39 -15.28 -14.52 -19.75
C GLU A 39 -16.24 -14.00 -20.83
N SER A 40 -16.08 -12.75 -21.28
CA SER A 40 -17.05 -12.08 -22.14
C SER A 40 -16.84 -12.33 -23.64
N GLY A 41 -15.68 -12.83 -24.06
CA GLY A 41 -15.24 -12.94 -25.46
C GLY A 41 -16.22 -13.64 -26.42
N ALA A 42 -16.89 -14.69 -25.94
CA ALA A 42 -17.78 -15.50 -26.78
C ALA A 42 -19.13 -14.84 -27.11
N MET A 43 -19.58 -13.85 -26.31
CA MET A 43 -20.94 -13.29 -26.44
C MET A 43 -21.07 -12.16 -27.46
N PHE A 44 -19.98 -11.48 -27.84
CA PHE A 44 -20.06 -10.18 -28.52
C PHE A 44 -19.73 -10.20 -30.03
N GLY A 45 -19.44 -11.37 -30.59
CA GLY A 45 -19.10 -11.53 -32.01
C GLY A 45 -17.91 -10.67 -32.47
N PRO A 46 -17.67 -10.55 -33.79
CA PRO A 46 -16.49 -9.86 -34.34
C PRO A 46 -16.45 -8.35 -34.02
N VAL A 47 -17.60 -7.69 -33.96
CA VAL A 47 -17.69 -6.24 -33.70
C VAL A 47 -17.34 -5.93 -32.24
N GLY A 48 -17.89 -6.69 -31.29
CA GLY A 48 -17.57 -6.46 -29.89
C GLY A 48 -16.23 -7.05 -29.46
N ALA A 49 -15.58 -7.89 -30.27
CA ALA A 49 -14.20 -8.31 -30.03
C ALA A 49 -13.23 -7.13 -29.94
N ARG A 50 -13.40 -6.09 -30.79
CA ARG A 50 -12.56 -4.88 -30.74
C ARG A 50 -12.83 -4.06 -29.48
N PHE A 51 -14.10 -3.96 -29.06
CA PHE A 51 -14.46 -3.30 -27.82
C PHE A 51 -13.87 -4.04 -26.60
N LEU A 52 -14.02 -5.36 -26.54
CA LEU A 52 -13.46 -6.19 -25.47
C LEU A 52 -11.93 -6.11 -25.42
N ALA A 53 -11.26 -6.07 -26.58
CA ALA A 53 -9.81 -5.88 -26.62
C ALA A 53 -9.40 -4.51 -26.05
N SER A 54 -10.15 -3.44 -26.37
CA SER A 54 -9.92 -2.11 -25.82
C SER A 54 -10.19 -2.05 -24.31
N LEU A 55 -11.28 -2.68 -23.86
CA LEU A 55 -11.64 -2.77 -22.44
C LEU A 55 -10.59 -3.55 -21.65
N ALA A 56 -10.16 -4.71 -22.15
CA ALA A 56 -9.14 -5.54 -21.51
C ALA A 56 -7.77 -4.84 -21.48
N ARG A 57 -7.50 -3.94 -22.43
CA ARG A 57 -6.29 -3.11 -22.38
C ARG A 57 -6.40 -2.04 -21.29
N ALA A 58 -7.49 -1.27 -21.30
CA ALA A 58 -7.73 -0.24 -20.29
C ALA A 58 -7.74 -0.82 -18.87
N ALA A 59 -8.42 -1.96 -18.66
CA ALA A 59 -8.45 -2.65 -17.38
C ALA A 59 -7.05 -3.08 -16.91
N ARG A 60 -6.17 -3.53 -17.83
CA ARG A 60 -4.79 -3.85 -17.50
C ARG A 60 -3.98 -2.61 -17.12
N ASP A 61 -4.10 -1.54 -17.91
CA ASP A 61 -3.38 -0.28 -17.66
C ASP A 61 -3.78 0.31 -16.29
N ASP A 62 -5.08 0.30 -15.96
CA ASP A 62 -5.58 0.73 -14.66
C ASP A 62 -5.14 -0.20 -13.53
N ALA A 63 -5.14 -1.52 -13.75
CA ALA A 63 -4.70 -2.50 -12.75
C ALA A 63 -3.21 -2.33 -12.41
N ASP A 64 -2.39 -2.04 -13.41
CA ASP A 64 -0.95 -1.76 -13.22
C ASP A 64 -0.75 -0.48 -12.40
N GLY A 65 -1.54 0.57 -12.66
CA GLY A 65 -1.54 1.80 -11.87
C GLY A 65 -1.92 1.58 -10.41
N VAL A 66 -3.01 0.83 -10.17
CA VAL A 66 -3.46 0.46 -8.81
C VAL A 66 -2.41 -0.40 -8.11
N ALA A 67 -1.79 -1.35 -8.81
CA ALA A 67 -0.73 -2.18 -8.25
C ALA A 67 0.52 -1.36 -7.90
N GLN A 68 0.84 -0.32 -8.67
CA GLN A 68 1.93 0.60 -8.35
C GLN A 68 1.64 1.39 -7.06
N LEU A 69 0.41 1.90 -6.90
CA LEU A 69 0.00 2.61 -5.69
C LEU A 69 0.05 1.69 -4.46
N SER A 70 -0.42 0.44 -4.58
CA SER A 70 -0.31 -0.57 -3.52
C SER A 70 1.15 -0.76 -3.07
N ARG A 71 2.09 -0.87 -4.01
CA ARG A 71 3.53 -0.98 -3.68
C ARG A 71 4.08 0.26 -2.98
N ALA A 72 3.66 1.45 -3.41
CA ALA A 72 4.07 2.69 -2.77
C ALA A 72 3.59 2.76 -1.30
N LEU A 73 2.35 2.38 -1.04
CA LEU A 73 1.81 2.31 0.33
C LEU A 73 2.50 1.25 1.19
N ALA A 74 2.80 0.07 0.65
CA ALA A 74 3.55 -0.96 1.37
C ALA A 74 4.97 -0.49 1.74
N SER A 75 5.63 0.26 0.85
CA SER A 75 6.92 0.91 1.13
C SER A 75 6.79 1.94 2.25
N GLY A 76 5.74 2.77 2.21
CA GLY A 76 5.41 3.73 3.25
C GLY A 76 5.19 3.08 4.62
N ALA A 77 4.45 1.96 4.68
CA ALA A 77 4.24 1.19 5.90
C ALA A 77 5.56 0.66 6.47
N THR A 78 6.44 0.14 5.60
CA THR A 78 7.76 -0.37 6.02
C THR A 78 8.64 0.75 6.59
N ALA A 79 8.65 1.92 5.95
CA ALA A 79 9.40 3.08 6.41
C ALA A 79 8.88 3.63 7.74
N ALA A 80 7.55 3.69 7.92
CA ALA A 80 6.92 4.10 9.16
C ALA A 80 7.25 3.14 10.31
N ALA A 81 7.10 1.83 10.10
CA ALA A 81 7.47 0.82 11.11
C ALA A 81 8.95 0.91 11.50
N GLY A 82 9.85 1.08 10.52
CA GLY A 82 11.27 1.29 10.77
C GLY A 82 11.56 2.56 11.58
N THR A 83 10.81 3.63 11.32
CA THR A 83 10.92 4.90 12.06
C THR A 83 10.44 4.76 13.51
N SER A 84 9.28 4.12 13.72
CA SER A 84 8.75 3.83 15.06
C SER A 84 9.74 3.00 15.90
N HIS A 85 10.32 1.97 15.28
CA HIS A 85 11.35 1.15 15.91
C HIS A 85 12.60 1.97 16.29
N ALA A 86 13.08 2.84 15.40
CA ALA A 86 14.24 3.70 15.68
C ALA A 86 13.99 4.65 16.86
N TYR A 87 12.78 5.21 16.97
CA TYR A 87 12.40 6.05 18.12
C TYR A 87 12.37 5.25 19.42
N THR A 88 11.79 4.05 19.41
CA THR A 88 11.74 3.16 20.58
C THR A 88 13.15 2.84 21.09
N VAL A 89 14.07 2.44 20.19
CA VAL A 89 15.46 2.15 20.53
C VAL A 89 16.19 3.38 21.09
N ALA A 90 15.93 4.56 20.51
CA ALA A 90 16.53 5.80 20.99
C ALA A 90 16.03 6.18 22.40
N ASP A 91 14.74 5.99 22.67
CA ASP A 91 14.14 6.27 23.98
C ASP A 91 14.66 5.32 25.05
N ASP A 92 14.72 4.01 24.77
CA ASP A 92 15.32 3.01 25.66
C ASP A 92 16.79 3.35 26.00
N ALA A 93 17.57 3.74 24.98
CA ALA A 93 18.97 4.12 25.15
C ALA A 93 19.14 5.44 25.92
N ALA A 94 18.17 6.34 25.88
CA ALA A 94 18.15 7.55 26.70
C ALA A 94 17.78 7.22 28.15
N ALA A 95 16.74 6.41 28.37
CA ALA A 95 16.31 5.95 29.69
C ALA A 95 17.44 5.24 30.44
N ALA A 96 18.16 4.33 29.77
CA ALA A 96 19.30 3.61 30.35
C ALA A 96 20.46 4.54 30.77
N ARG A 97 20.67 5.66 30.07
CA ARG A 97 21.70 6.66 30.41
C ARG A 97 21.30 7.53 31.59
N ILE A 98 20.01 7.84 31.74
CA ILE A 98 19.48 8.65 32.85
C ILE A 98 19.43 7.84 34.14
N ALA A 99 19.20 6.53 34.06
CA ALA A 99 19.15 5.64 35.22
C ALA A 99 20.54 5.32 35.85
N ARG A 100 21.63 5.88 35.30
CA ARG A 100 23.01 5.68 35.76
C ARG A 100 23.53 6.93 36.45
#